data_AF-A0A923V6A9-F1
#
_entry.id   AF-A0A923V6A9-F1
#
_cell.length_a   1.000
_cell.length_b   1.000
_cell.length_c   1.000
_cell.angle_alpha   90.00
_cell.angle_beta   90.00
_cell.angle_gamma   90.00
#
_symmetry.space_group_name_H-M   'P 1'
#
loop_
_entity.id
_entity.type
_entity.pdbx_description
1 polymer ?
#
loop_
_entity_poly.entity_id
_entity_poly.type
_entity_poly.pdbx_seq_one_letter_code
_entity_poly.pdbx_strand_id
1 'polypeptide(L)'
;MHLNLSFNLCLLIFSVSIFLLWYFCSKLSAIVDFIDEKFKLGNAFGGTIILSVVTNLPETAIILSGAIKGNTDLAVGNILGGIVIQSALLILF
;
A
#
# COMPACT_ATOMS: atom_id res chain seq x y z
N MET A 1 16.84 -16.29 11.03
CA MET A 1 15.83 -16.74 12.01
C MET A 1 14.89 -17.68 11.27
N HIS A 2 15.18 -19.00 11.28
CA HIS A 2 14.36 -20.02 10.63
C HIS A 2 13.12 -20.26 11.50
N LEU A 3 12.15 -19.35 11.43
CA LEU A 3 10.86 -19.55 12.09
C LEU A 3 10.23 -20.77 11.45
N ASN A 4 10.17 -21.88 12.19
CA ASN A 4 9.46 -23.11 11.83
C ASN A 4 7.95 -22.86 11.97
N LEU A 5 7.46 -21.80 11.31
CA LEU A 5 6.07 -21.41 11.26
C LEU A 5 5.33 -22.45 10.41
N SER A 6 4.38 -23.16 11.02
CA SER A 6 3.48 -24.03 10.28
C SER A 6 2.79 -23.24 9.17
N PHE A 7 2.62 -23.85 7.99
CA PHE A 7 1.98 -23.25 6.82
C PHE A 7 0.64 -22.55 7.15
N ASN A 8 -0.16 -23.17 8.01
CA ASN A 8 -1.43 -22.63 8.50
C ASN A 8 -1.28 -21.28 9.23
N LEU A 9 -0.20 -21.10 9.99
CA LEU A 9 0.05 -19.86 10.74
C LEU A 9 0.54 -18.75 9.81
N CYS A 10 1.33 -19.07 8.78
CA CYS A 10 1.67 -18.10 7.73
C CYS A 10 0.43 -17.58 6.99
N LEU A 11 -0.50 -18.47 6.63
CA LEU A 11 -1.77 -18.08 6.00
C LEU A 11 -2.61 -17.19 6.94
N LEU A 12 -2.65 -17.52 8.23
CA LEU A 12 -3.39 -16.71 9.21
C LEU A 12 -2.79 -15.32 9.35
N ILE A 13 -1.46 -15.20 9.50
CA ILE A 13 -0.76 -13.92 9.60
C ILE A 13 -0.99 -13.08 8.34
N PHE A 14 -0.91 -13.71 7.16
CA PHE A 14 -1.14 -13.05 5.88
C PHE A 14 -2.58 -12.52 5.77
N SER A 15 -3.57 -13.35 6.09
CA SER A 15 -4.99 -12.96 6.06
C SER A 15 -5.30 -11.82 7.03
N VAL A 16 -4.75 -11.87 8.25
CA VAL A 16 -4.90 -10.79 9.24
C VAL A 16 -4.24 -9.51 8.76
N SER A 17 -3.07 -9.60 8.14
CA SER A 17 -2.35 -8.45 7.59
C SER A 17 -3.11 -7.78 6.45
N ILE A 18 -3.71 -8.56 5.54
CA ILE A 18 -4.58 -8.03 4.48
C ILE A 18 -5.76 -7.29 5.10
N PHE A 19 -6.42 -7.89 6.08
CA PHE A 19 -7.59 -7.28 6.71
C PHE A 19 -7.23 -5.96 7.41
N LEU A 20 -6.11 -5.93 8.14
CA LEU A 20 -5.60 -4.72 8.78
C LEU A 20 -5.28 -3.64 7.75
N LEU A 21 -4.52 -3.97 6.69
CA LEU A 21 -4.16 -3.01 5.64
C LEU A 21 -5.41 -2.43 4.98
N TRP A 22 -6.38 -3.27 4.63
CA TRP A 22 -7.64 -2.82 4.04
C TRP A 22 -8.38 -1.85 4.96
N TYR A 23 -8.52 -2.20 6.24
CA TYR A 23 -9.21 -1.36 7.23
C TYR A 23 -8.51 0.00 7.42
N PHE A 24 -7.18 0.01 7.60
CA PHE A 24 -6.42 1.24 7.83
C PHE A 24 -6.35 2.13 6.59
N CYS A 25 -6.11 1.56 5.40
CA CYS A 25 -6.10 2.32 4.15
C CYS A 25 -7.48 2.91 3.81
N SER A 26 -8.56 2.16 4.07
CA SER A 26 -9.93 2.67 3.89
C SER A 26 -10.21 3.85 4.80
N LYS A 27 -9.83 3.76 6.08
CA LYS A 27 -9.97 4.88 7.03
C LYS A 27 -9.13 6.09 6.62
N LEU A 28 -7.91 5.87 6.15
CA LEU A 28 -7.02 6.95 5.74
C LEU A 28 -7.58 7.69 4.54
N SER A 29 -8.12 6.98 3.55
CA SER A 29 -8.76 7.58 2.37
C SER A 29 -9.95 8.46 2.76
N ALA A 30 -10.80 8.00 3.69
CA ALA A 30 -11.92 8.80 4.19
C ALA A 30 -11.48 10.10 4.90
N ILE A 31 -10.30 10.10 5.54
CA ILE A 31 -9.73 11.31 6.14
C ILE A 31 -9.28 12.29 5.05
N VAL A 32 -8.71 11.78 3.96
CA VAL A 32 -8.33 12.61 2.80
C VAL A 32 -9.55 13.32 2.22
N ASP A 33 -10.63 12.57 2.01
CA ASP A 33 -11.88 13.11 1.48
C ASP A 33 -12.44 14.21 2.40
N PHE A 34 -12.40 13.99 3.72
CA PHE A 34 -12.81 14.98 4.72
C PHE A 34 -11.94 16.25 4.71
N ILE A 35 -10.63 16.10 4.53
CA ILE A 35 -9.69 17.24 4.43
C ILE A 35 -9.99 18.04 3.16
N ASP A 36 -10.18 17.36 2.03
CA ASP A 36 -10.46 18.01 0.74
C ASP A 36 -11.76 18.84 0.81
N GLU A 37 -12.82 18.27 1.38
CA GLU A 37 -14.11 18.94 1.56
C GLU A 37 -14.01 20.16 2.49
N LYS A 38 -13.27 20.03 3.60
CA LYS A 38 -13.20 21.08 4.62
C LYS A 38 -12.30 22.26 4.23
N PHE A 39 -11.16 21.97 3.60
CA PHE A 39 -10.19 23.00 3.22
C PHE A 39 -10.43 23.57 1.82
N LYS A 40 -11.37 23.00 1.04
CA LYS A 40 -11.67 23.39 -0.35
C LYS A 40 -10.38 23.57 -1.15
N LEU A 41 -9.47 22.59 -1.03
CA LEU A 41 -8.16 22.60 -1.68
C LEU A 41 -8.25 22.54 -3.22
N GLY A 42 -9.48 22.48 -3.75
CA GLY A 42 -9.81 22.33 -5.15
C GLY A 42 -9.67 20.86 -5.54
N ASN A 43 -10.68 20.32 -6.23
CA ASN A 43 -10.75 18.92 -6.66
C ASN A 43 -9.45 18.38 -7.31
N ALA A 44 -8.61 19.26 -7.85
CA ALA A 44 -7.37 18.88 -8.52
C ALA A 44 -6.14 18.76 -7.60
N PHE A 45 -6.06 19.49 -6.48
CA PHE A 45 -4.84 19.55 -5.66
C PHE A 45 -4.97 18.78 -4.34
N GLY A 46 -6.06 18.96 -3.60
CA GLY A 46 -6.25 18.27 -2.31
C GLY A 46 -6.59 16.81 -2.51
N GLY A 47 -7.66 16.52 -3.24
CA GLY A 47 -8.11 15.16 -3.53
C GLY A 47 -7.04 14.33 -4.24
N THR A 48 -6.57 14.76 -5.41
CA THR A 48 -5.71 13.92 -6.26
C THR A 48 -4.32 13.66 -5.69
N ILE A 49 -3.64 14.67 -5.13
CA ILE A 49 -2.26 14.50 -4.63
C ILE A 49 -2.26 13.68 -3.34
N ILE A 50 -3.14 14.03 -2.39
CA ILE A 50 -3.18 13.34 -1.11
C ILE A 50 -3.66 11.90 -1.31
N LEU A 51 -4.67 11.68 -2.16
CA LEU A 51 -5.13 10.33 -2.49
C LEU A 51 -4.02 9.49 -3.14
N SER A 52 -3.26 10.06 -4.08
CA SER A 52 -2.12 9.37 -4.73
C SER A 52 -1.04 8.95 -3.72
N VAL A 53 -0.81 9.77 -2.69
CA VAL A 53 0.12 9.41 -1.60
C VAL A 53 -0.44 8.27 -0.76
N VAL A 54 -1.73 8.33 -0.41
CA VAL A 54 -2.39 7.32 0.42
C VAL A 54 -2.45 5.96 -0.27
N THR A 55 -2.69 5.91 -1.58
CA THR A 55 -2.72 4.66 -2.35
C THR A 55 -1.36 3.97 -2.43
N ASN A 56 -0.27 4.74 -2.48
CA ASN A 56 1.10 4.21 -2.61
C ASN A 56 1.81 4.01 -1.26
N LEU A 57 1.13 4.37 -0.16
CA LEU A 57 1.67 4.27 1.20
C LEU A 57 2.05 2.84 1.61
N PRO A 58 1.22 1.81 1.35
CA PRO A 58 1.56 0.43 1.72
C PRO A 58 2.80 -0.07 0.98
N GLU A 59 2.89 0.22 -0.31
CA GLU A 59 4.02 -0.16 -1.16
C GLU A 59 5.32 0.50 -0.67
N THR A 60 5.24 1.80 -0.36
CA THR A 60 6.37 2.57 0.20
C THR A 60 6.82 1.97 1.54
N ALA A 61 5.89 1.54 2.39
CA ALA A 61 6.22 0.89 3.66
C ALA A 61 6.93 -0.46 3.48
N ILE A 62 6.53 -1.25 2.48
CA ILE A 62 7.19 -2.52 2.13
C ILE A 62 8.61 -2.27 1.62
N ILE A 63 8.77 -1.30 0.71
CA ILE A 63 10.07 -0.92 0.13
C ILE A 63 11.01 -0.45 1.23
N LEU A 64 10.57 0.47 2.09
CA LEU A 64 11.37 1.00 3.18
C LEU A 64 11.76 -0.12 4.18
N SER A 65 10.80 -0.97 4.54
CA SER A 65 11.05 -2.11 5.43
C SER A 65 12.02 -3.12 4.82
N GLY A 66 11.93 -3.38 3.51
CA GLY A 66 12.84 -4.25 2.77
C GLY A 66 14.25 -3.68 2.70
N ALA A 67 14.36 -2.40 2.35
CA ALA A 67 15.63 -1.67 2.27
C ALA A 67 16.36 -1.65 3.63
N ILE A 68 15.65 -1.32 4.72
CA ILE A 68 16.22 -1.30 6.08
C ILE A 68 16.69 -2.70 6.50
N LYS A 69 15.97 -3.76 6.11
CA LYS A 69 16.32 -5.15 6.44
C LYS A 69 17.40 -5.74 5.51
N GLY A 70 17.94 -4.96 4.57
CA GLY A 70 18.89 -5.44 3.56
C GLY A 70 18.28 -6.42 2.55
N ASN A 71 16.94 -6.51 2.49
CA ASN A 71 16.21 -7.35 1.55
C ASN A 71 15.88 -6.53 0.30
N THR A 72 16.92 -6.22 -0.47
CA THR A 72 16.82 -5.42 -1.70
C THR A 72 15.96 -6.11 -2.75
N ASP A 73 15.98 -7.44 -2.80
CA ASP A 73 15.21 -8.21 -3.78
C ASP A 73 13.70 -8.05 -3.55
N LEU A 74 13.25 -8.07 -2.29
CA LEU A 74 11.85 -7.78 -1.93
C LEU A 74 11.46 -6.34 -2.30
N ALA A 75 12.32 -5.37 -1.98
CA ALA A 75 12.04 -3.97 -2.24
C ALA A 75 11.95 -3.67 -3.75
N VAL A 76 12.92 -4.14 -4.54
CA VAL A 76 12.94 -4.00 -6.00
C VAL A 76 11.79 -4.78 -6.63
N GLY A 77 11.52 -6.00 -6.16
CA GLY A 77 10.41 -6.82 -6.61
C GLY A 77 9.05 -6.13 -6.38
N ASN A 78 8.86 -5.48 -5.22
CA ASN A 78 7.65 -4.72 -4.94
C ASN A 78 7.46 -3.52 -5.88
N ILE A 79 8.55 -2.77 -6.16
CA ILE A 79 8.51 -1.61 -7.08
C ILE A 79 8.16 -2.08 -8.50
N LEU A 80 8.92 -3.03 -9.04
CA LEU A 80 8.73 -3.49 -10.42
C LEU A 80 7.39 -4.20 -10.58
N GLY A 81 7.01 -5.06 -9.63
CA GLY A 81 5.73 -5.74 -9.63
C GLY A 81 4.54 -4.77 -9.56
N GLY A 82 4.63 -3.74 -8.71
CA GLY A 82 3.61 -2.69 -8.61
C GLY A 82 3.40 -1.95 -9.94
N ILE A 83 4.49 -1.53 -10.60
CA ILE A 83 4.43 -0.85 -11.90
C ILE A 83 3.82 -1.77 -12.97
N VAL A 84 4.22 -3.03 -13.01
CA VAL A 84 3.69 -4.01 -13.97
C VAL A 84 2.19 -4.20 -13.76
N ILE A 85 1.73 -4.39 -12.53
CA ILE A 85 0.31 -4.58 -12.23
C ILE A 85 -0.48 -3.31 -12.56
N GLN A 86 -0.04 -2.13 -12.12
CA GLN A 86 -0.72 -0.87 -12.43
C GLN A 86 -0.81 -0.64 -13.94
N SER A 87 0.28 -0.85 -14.67
CA SER A 87 0.30 -0.70 -16.13
C SER A 87 -0.58 -1.73 -16.83
N ALA A 88 -0.55 -3.00 -16.38
CA ALA A 88 -1.38 -4.06 -16.94
C ALA A 88 -2.88 -3.79 -16.70
N LEU A 89 -3.25 -3.30 -15.52
CA LEU A 89 -4.63 -2.93 -15.21
C LEU A 89 -5.09 -1.76 -16.09
N LEU A 90 -4.25 -0.75 -16.30
CA LEU A 90 -4.57 0.38 -17.20
C LEU A 90 -4.75 -0.04 -18.67
N ILE A 91 -4.11 -1.13 -19.10
CA ILE A 91 -4.31 -1.67 -20.46
C ILE A 91 -5.57 -2.53 -20.53
N LEU A 92 -5.94 -3.18 -19.42
CA LEU A 92 -7.07 -4.11 -19.36
C LEU A 92 -8.43 -3.40 -19.25
N PHE A 93 -8.47 -2.22 -18.62
CA PHE A 93 -9.67 -1.42 -18.39
C PHE A 93 -9.67 -0.14 -19.23
#